data_AF-A0A1F6HBK4-F1
#
_entry.id   AF-A0A1F6HBK4-F1
#
_cell.length_a   1.000
_cell.length_b   1.000
_cell.length_c   1.000
_cell.angle_alpha   90.00
_cell.angle_beta   90.00
_cell.angle_gamma   90.00
#
_symmetry.space_group_name_H-M   'P 1'
#
loop_
_entity.id
_entity.type
_entity.pdbx_description
1 polymer ?
#
loop_
_entity_poly.entity_id
_entity_poly.type
_entity_poly.pdbx_seq_one_letter_code
_entity_poly.pdbx_strand_id
1 'polypeptide(L)'
;MARVELQPGFADHNKRVVGRQDVPWFNNEQKAVITFAAFPDHGKPVYLGSLLKTHPLFLGLARGLNGDESRKVNSRIRIVIERYLDQGENRCAATMSSLREGKPDIQVEIIGDSFDANSLRLYYHRGDFMGAPAFYIDAVAKTKYAKKVENALGELAGYQMPNAWIEGKKKRKN
;
A
#
# COMPACT_ATOMS: atom_id res chain seq x y z
N MET A 1 7.71 -26.85 20.23
CA MET A 1 7.31 -25.52 19.71
C MET A 1 8.57 -24.69 19.54
N ALA A 2 9.04 -24.51 18.30
CA ALA A 2 10.23 -23.71 18.05
C ALA A 2 9.86 -22.22 18.09
N ARG A 3 10.46 -21.47 19.03
CA ARG A 3 10.43 -20.00 19.02
C ARG A 3 11.24 -19.53 17.82
N VAL A 4 10.59 -18.90 16.85
CA VAL A 4 11.29 -18.15 15.81
C VAL A 4 11.66 -16.80 16.41
N GLU A 5 12.89 -16.70 16.91
CA GLU A 5 13.52 -15.41 17.20
C GLU A 5 13.83 -14.74 15.87
N LEU A 6 13.16 -13.61 15.58
CA LEU A 6 13.54 -12.75 14.47
C LEU A 6 14.92 -12.17 14.79
N GLN A 7 15.95 -12.64 14.09
CA GLN A 7 17.32 -12.19 14.31
C GLN A 7 17.45 -10.67 14.09
N PRO A 8 18.27 -9.99 14.92
CA PRO A 8 18.57 -8.57 14.76
C PRO A 8 19.59 -8.41 13.61
N GLY A 9 19.11 -8.11 12.41
CA GLY A 9 19.96 -7.95 11.23
C GLY A 9 19.22 -8.16 9.92
N PHE A 10 18.32 -7.24 9.55
CA PHE A 10 17.81 -7.07 8.18
C PHE A 10 18.93 -6.53 7.27
N ALA A 11 20.04 -7.27 7.15
CA ALA A 11 21.18 -6.92 6.31
C ALA A 11 20.75 -6.82 4.84
N ASP A 12 21.32 -5.82 4.16
CA ASP A 12 20.90 -5.18 2.91
C ASP A 12 20.89 -6.04 1.63
N HIS A 13 20.85 -7.37 1.70
CA HIS A 13 21.01 -8.25 0.52
C HIS A 13 19.73 -8.47 -0.31
N ASN A 14 18.56 -8.03 0.15
CA ASN A 14 17.29 -8.28 -0.55
C ASN A 14 16.58 -7.02 -1.06
N LYS A 15 17.19 -5.82 -0.95
CA LYS A 15 16.58 -4.57 -1.45
C LYS A 15 16.99 -4.33 -2.90
N ARG A 16 16.02 -4.36 -3.82
CA ARG A 16 16.23 -4.04 -5.24
C ARG A 16 15.40 -2.82 -5.64
N VAL A 17 15.95 -1.96 -6.48
CA VAL A 17 15.15 -0.95 -7.17
C VAL A 17 14.57 -1.60 -8.42
N VAL A 18 13.24 -1.59 -8.54
CA VAL A 18 12.52 -2.10 -9.70
C VAL A 18 11.86 -0.96 -10.46
N GLY A 19 11.78 -1.08 -11.80
CA GLY A 19 11.14 -0.09 -12.68
C GLY A 19 10.23 -0.75 -13.72
N ARG A 20 9.87 -0.02 -14.78
CA ARG A 20 9.02 -0.54 -15.88
C ARG A 20 9.47 -1.87 -16.48
N GLN A 21 10.77 -2.13 -16.51
CA GLN A 21 11.33 -3.39 -17.04
C GLN A 21 10.97 -4.60 -16.18
N ASP A 22 10.84 -4.39 -14.88
CA ASP A 22 10.51 -5.42 -13.89
C ASP A 22 8.99 -5.51 -13.65
N VAL A 23 8.31 -4.38 -13.77
CA VAL A 23 6.89 -4.21 -13.47
C VAL A 23 6.23 -3.51 -14.66
N PRO A 24 5.66 -4.26 -15.63
CA PRO A 24 5.27 -3.72 -16.94
C PRO A 24 4.26 -2.57 -16.91
N TRP A 25 3.44 -2.47 -15.86
CA TRP A 25 2.44 -1.40 -15.69
C TRP A 25 3.01 -0.10 -15.10
N PHE A 26 4.28 -0.09 -14.66
CA PHE A 26 4.94 1.15 -14.25
C PHE A 26 5.25 2.01 -15.48
N ASN A 27 5.11 3.33 -15.32
CA ASN A 27 5.63 4.27 -16.31
C ASN A 27 7.17 4.40 -16.18
N ASN A 28 7.79 5.18 -17.07
CA ASN A 28 9.26 5.32 -17.09
C ASN A 28 9.83 6.08 -15.87
N GLU A 29 8.99 6.79 -15.13
CA GLU A 29 9.38 7.61 -13.98
C GLU A 29 9.18 6.85 -12.65
N GLN A 30 8.32 5.83 -12.65
CA GLN A 30 7.99 5.01 -11.50
C GLN A 30 9.09 3.99 -11.20
N LYS A 31 9.45 3.92 -9.92
CA LYS A 31 10.45 3.00 -9.35
C LYS A 31 9.98 2.53 -7.97
N ALA A 32 10.15 1.27 -7.62
CA ALA A 32 9.92 0.82 -6.24
C ALA A 32 11.22 0.33 -5.64
N VAL A 33 11.43 0.56 -4.35
CA VAL A 33 12.37 -0.29 -3.60
C VAL A 33 11.59 -1.49 -3.11
N ILE A 34 11.95 -2.67 -3.61
CA ILE A 34 11.32 -3.94 -3.27
C ILE A 34 12.25 -4.75 -2.37
N THR A 35 11.67 -5.45 -1.40
CA THR A 35 12.38 -6.40 -0.56
C THR A 35 11.64 -7.71 -0.50
N PHE A 36 12.38 -8.79 -0.31
CA PHE A 36 11.79 -10.04 0.11
C PHE A 36 11.21 -9.89 1.52
N ALA A 37 9.94 -10.24 1.70
CA ALA A 37 9.29 -10.32 2.99
C ALA A 37 8.93 -11.79 3.23
N ALA A 38 9.71 -12.46 4.08
CA ALA A 38 9.39 -13.81 4.53
C ALA A 38 8.26 -13.71 5.56
N PHE A 39 7.06 -14.19 5.21
CA PHE A 39 6.01 -14.41 6.22
C PHE A 39 6.17 -15.85 6.75
N PRO A 40 6.38 -16.05 8.06
CA PRO A 40 6.72 -17.37 8.61
C PRO A 40 5.68 -18.45 8.34
N ASP A 41 4.40 -18.09 8.24
CA ASP A 41 3.29 -19.04 8.41
C ASP A 41 2.64 -19.51 7.10
N HIS A 42 3.10 -19.03 5.94
CA HIS A 42 2.46 -19.29 4.65
C HIS A 42 3.31 -20.03 3.61
N GLY A 43 4.61 -20.23 3.89
CA GLY A 43 5.53 -20.99 3.01
C GLY A 43 5.75 -20.41 1.60
N LYS A 44 5.13 -19.28 1.25
CA LYS A 44 5.26 -18.64 -0.07
C LYS A 44 6.21 -17.43 0.00
N PRO A 45 6.96 -17.15 -1.07
CA PRO A 45 7.66 -15.87 -1.17
C PRO A 45 6.68 -14.73 -1.43
N VAL A 46 6.79 -13.61 -0.70
CA VAL A 46 6.19 -12.33 -1.09
C VAL A 46 7.23 -11.24 -1.19
N TYR A 47 7.03 -10.38 -2.18
CA TYR A 47 7.78 -9.14 -2.30
C TYR A 47 7.00 -7.94 -1.79
N LEU A 48 7.66 -7.09 -0.99
CA LEU A 48 7.11 -5.84 -0.51
C LEU A 48 7.84 -4.66 -1.16
N GLY A 49 7.13 -3.92 -1.99
CA GLY A 49 7.60 -2.73 -2.70
C GLY A 49 7.10 -1.43 -2.08
N SER A 50 7.93 -0.39 -2.07
CA SER A 50 7.50 0.97 -1.70
C SER A 50 7.73 1.94 -2.85
N LEU A 51 6.62 2.49 -3.36
CA LEU A 51 6.59 3.55 -4.37
C LEU A 51 6.69 4.94 -3.77
N LEU A 52 6.54 5.08 -2.45
CA LEU A 52 6.72 6.34 -1.72
C LEU A 52 7.99 7.09 -2.15
N LYS A 53 9.09 6.35 -2.39
CA LYS A 53 10.40 6.91 -2.78
C LYS A 53 10.39 7.63 -4.14
N THR A 54 9.38 7.42 -4.98
CA THR A 54 9.27 8.08 -6.29
C THR A 54 8.58 9.40 -6.26
N HIS A 55 7.69 9.61 -5.28
CA HIS A 55 6.84 10.79 -5.27
C HIS A 55 7.10 11.60 -3.99
N PRO A 56 7.66 12.82 -4.11
CA PRO A 56 8.07 13.62 -2.95
C PRO A 56 6.95 13.86 -1.92
N LEU A 57 5.71 14.06 -2.38
CA LEU A 57 4.56 14.20 -1.49
C LEU A 57 4.32 12.95 -0.64
N PHE A 58 4.35 11.76 -1.26
CA PHE A 58 4.06 10.52 -0.55
C PHE A 58 5.18 10.17 0.43
N LEU A 59 6.43 10.37 0.01
CA LEU A 59 7.58 10.25 0.91
C LEU A 59 7.48 11.22 2.09
N GLY A 60 7.13 12.48 1.84
CA GLY A 60 6.98 13.51 2.87
C GLY A 60 5.89 13.16 3.88
N LEU A 61 4.73 12.69 3.42
CA LEU A 61 3.62 12.27 4.27
C LEU A 61 3.98 11.05 5.12
N ALA A 62 4.65 10.06 4.52
CA ALA A 62 5.11 8.87 5.25
C ALA A 62 6.19 9.20 6.30
N ARG A 63 7.12 10.13 5.99
CA ARG A 63 8.12 10.63 6.93
C ARG A 63 7.51 11.42 8.09
N GLY A 64 6.32 11.98 7.91
CA GLY A 64 5.59 12.72 8.94
C GLY A 64 4.85 11.84 9.95
N LEU A 65 4.90 10.52 9.82
CA LEU A 65 4.30 9.59 10.77
C LEU A 65 5.18 9.45 12.02
N ASN A 66 4.54 9.40 13.19
CA ASN A 66 5.26 9.06 14.43
C ASN A 66 5.51 7.54 14.55
N GLY A 67 6.22 7.14 15.60
CA GLY A 67 6.59 5.74 15.83
C GLY A 67 5.38 4.81 15.99
N ASP A 68 4.33 5.25 16.69
CA ASP A 68 3.10 4.46 16.87
C ASP A 68 2.33 4.30 15.56
N GLU A 69 2.21 5.38 14.79
CA GLU A 69 1.56 5.39 13.49
C GLU A 69 2.29 4.46 12.51
N SER A 70 3.61 4.52 12.50
CA SER A 70 4.46 3.62 11.69
C SER A 70 4.28 2.16 12.11
N ARG A 71 4.22 1.87 13.41
CA ARG A 71 3.94 0.50 13.92
C ARG A 71 2.56 0.00 13.48
N LYS A 72 1.52 0.84 13.58
CA LYS A 72 0.15 0.50 13.15
C LYS A 72 0.09 0.21 11.66
N VAL A 73 0.78 1.00 10.83
CA VAL A 73 0.88 0.79 9.38
C VAL A 73 1.58 -0.53 9.06
N ASN A 74 2.74 -0.80 9.66
CA ASN A 74 3.47 -2.05 9.43
C ASN A 74 2.68 -3.29 9.86
N SER A 75 1.99 -3.21 11.00
CA SER A 75 1.08 -4.26 11.46
C SER A 75 -0.07 -4.50 10.47
N ARG A 76 -0.69 -3.42 9.97
CA ARG A 76 -1.74 -3.56 8.95
C ARG A 76 -1.22 -4.15 7.64
N ILE A 77 -0.05 -3.71 7.15
CA ILE A 77 0.57 -4.26 5.94
C ILE A 77 0.72 -5.77 6.07
N ARG A 78 1.27 -6.24 7.20
CA ARG A 78 1.43 -7.66 7.48
C ARG A 78 0.09 -8.41 7.40
N ILE A 79 -0.93 -7.91 8.09
CA ILE A 79 -2.26 -8.54 8.12
C ILE A 79 -2.89 -8.59 6.72
N VAL A 80 -2.78 -7.52 5.93
CA VAL A 80 -3.34 -7.47 4.57
C VAL A 80 -2.65 -8.48 3.66
N ILE A 81 -1.32 -8.57 3.77
CA ILE A 81 -0.53 -9.52 2.99
C ILE A 81 -0.86 -10.97 3.38
N GLU A 82 -0.91 -11.29 4.67
CA GLU A 82 -1.29 -12.63 5.16
C GLU A 82 -2.67 -13.03 4.62
N ARG A 83 -3.68 -12.15 4.74
CA ARG A 83 -5.02 -12.42 4.17
C ARG A 83 -4.99 -12.65 2.67
N TYR A 84 -4.23 -11.85 1.94
CA TYR A 84 -4.11 -12.02 0.49
C TYR A 84 -3.53 -13.39 0.13
N LEU A 85 -2.54 -13.85 0.88
CA LEU A 85 -1.86 -15.12 0.61
C LEU A 85 -2.67 -16.34 1.04
N ASP A 86 -3.48 -16.21 2.09
CA ASP A 86 -4.30 -17.28 2.63
C ASP A 86 -5.64 -17.43 1.91
N GLN A 87 -6.34 -16.31 1.68
CA GLN A 87 -7.76 -16.32 1.28
C GLN A 87 -7.97 -15.85 -0.15
N GLY A 88 -6.99 -15.19 -0.78
CA GLY A 88 -7.14 -14.51 -2.08
C GLY A 88 -8.11 -13.31 -2.05
N GLU A 89 -8.94 -13.19 -1.01
CA GLU A 89 -9.91 -12.11 -0.82
C GLU A 89 -9.25 -10.77 -0.51
N ASN A 90 -9.90 -9.72 -0.99
CA ASN A 90 -9.47 -8.34 -0.77
C ASN A 90 -10.58 -7.56 -0.06
N ARG A 91 -10.48 -7.47 1.27
CA ARG A 91 -11.39 -6.64 2.08
C ARG A 91 -10.72 -5.31 2.37
N CYS A 92 -10.74 -4.42 1.39
CA CYS A 92 -10.31 -3.03 1.54
C CYS A 92 -11.50 -2.12 1.89
N ALA A 93 -11.21 -0.92 2.40
CA ALA A 93 -12.25 0.07 2.67
C ALA A 93 -12.77 0.75 1.40
N ALA A 94 -11.90 0.88 0.40
CA ALA A 94 -12.25 1.45 -0.89
C ALA A 94 -11.27 1.01 -1.98
N THR A 95 -11.71 1.12 -3.24
CA THR A 95 -10.91 0.86 -4.43
C THR A 95 -10.90 2.11 -5.32
N MET A 96 -9.71 2.51 -5.76
CA MET A 96 -9.46 3.55 -6.75
C MET A 96 -9.09 2.89 -8.07
N SER A 97 -9.99 2.96 -9.05
CA SER A 97 -9.75 2.38 -10.37
C SER A 97 -9.01 3.36 -11.28
N SER A 98 -8.11 2.82 -12.10
CA SER A 98 -7.36 3.60 -13.09
C SER A 98 -8.18 3.76 -14.37
N LEU A 99 -8.17 4.96 -14.96
CA LEU A 99 -8.67 5.19 -16.32
C LEU A 99 -7.71 4.69 -17.41
N ARG A 100 -6.47 4.37 -17.05
CA ARG A 100 -5.46 3.86 -17.98
C ARG A 100 -5.51 2.34 -17.99
N GLU A 101 -5.61 1.78 -19.20
CA GLU A 101 -5.61 0.33 -19.45
C GLU A 101 -4.35 -0.34 -18.88
N GLY A 102 -4.52 -1.51 -18.28
CA GLY A 102 -3.43 -2.34 -17.74
C GLY A 102 -2.82 -1.85 -16.42
N LYS A 103 -3.27 -0.71 -15.86
CA LYS A 103 -2.85 -0.29 -14.51
C LYS A 103 -3.69 -0.98 -13.42
N PRO A 104 -3.06 -1.43 -12.33
CA PRO A 104 -3.78 -2.06 -11.24
C PRO A 104 -4.59 -1.04 -10.45
N ASP A 105 -5.72 -1.49 -9.91
CA ASP A 105 -6.53 -0.73 -8.98
C ASP A 105 -5.79 -0.53 -7.65
N ILE A 106 -5.86 0.70 -7.12
CA ILE A 106 -5.33 1.01 -5.79
C ILE A 106 -6.39 0.69 -4.74
N GLN A 107 -6.00 -0.16 -3.82
CA GLN A 107 -6.76 -0.55 -2.64
C GLN A 107 -6.45 0.42 -1.52
N VAL A 108 -7.48 0.80 -0.77
CA VAL A 108 -7.36 1.72 0.36
C VAL A 108 -7.78 1.02 1.63
N GLU A 109 -6.86 0.93 2.59
CA GLU A 109 -7.12 0.44 3.94
C GLU A 109 -7.16 1.61 4.91
N ILE A 110 -8.19 1.61 5.77
CA ILE A 110 -8.29 2.57 6.87
C ILE A 110 -7.80 1.88 8.14
N ILE A 111 -6.87 2.54 8.84
CA ILE A 111 -6.29 2.09 10.10
C ILE A 111 -6.78 3.03 11.19
N GLY A 112 -7.85 2.61 11.87
CA GLY A 112 -8.59 3.43 12.84
C GLY A 112 -10.02 3.71 12.38
N ASP A 113 -10.61 4.78 12.89
CA ASP A 113 -11.93 5.26 12.51
C ASP A 113 -11.89 6.00 11.16
N SER A 114 -12.81 5.69 10.24
CA SER A 114 -12.85 6.30 8.90
C SER A 114 -13.17 7.80 8.89
N PHE A 115 -13.77 8.31 9.96
CA PHE A 115 -14.14 9.72 10.13
C PHE A 115 -13.13 10.51 10.98
N ASP A 116 -12.22 9.84 11.68
CA ASP A 116 -11.14 10.52 12.42
C ASP A 116 -10.06 11.02 11.46
N ALA A 117 -9.79 12.32 11.53
CA ALA A 117 -8.77 13.02 10.77
C ALA A 117 -7.34 12.49 11.01
N ASN A 118 -7.10 11.89 12.19
CA ASN A 118 -5.81 11.32 12.58
C ASN A 118 -5.66 9.82 12.31
N SER A 119 -6.74 9.13 11.91
CA SER A 119 -6.63 7.78 11.37
C SER A 119 -5.72 7.74 10.15
N LEU A 120 -5.14 6.58 9.89
CA LEU A 120 -4.21 6.40 8.78
C LEU A 120 -4.92 5.74 7.61
N ARG A 121 -4.47 6.08 6.41
CA ARG A 121 -4.84 5.42 5.17
C ARG A 121 -3.60 4.83 4.53
N LEU A 122 -3.68 3.56 4.18
CA LEU A 122 -2.70 2.83 3.41
C LEU A 122 -3.26 2.64 2.01
N TYR A 123 -2.56 3.19 1.02
CA TYR A 123 -2.85 3.03 -0.39
C TYR A 123 -1.85 2.03 -0.96
N TYR A 124 -2.34 0.98 -1.57
CA TYR A 124 -1.50 -0.09 -2.10
C TYR A 124 -2.15 -0.76 -3.30
N HIS A 125 -1.34 -1.42 -4.11
CA HIS A 125 -1.82 -2.39 -5.07
C HIS A 125 -1.06 -3.70 -4.95
N ARG A 126 -1.66 -4.73 -5.54
CA ARG A 126 -1.07 -6.06 -5.64
C ARG A 126 -0.67 -6.30 -7.08
N GLY A 127 0.34 -7.14 -7.26
CA GLY A 127 0.74 -7.63 -8.56
C GLY A 127 1.67 -8.81 -8.38
N ASP A 128 2.43 -9.13 -9.41
CA ASP A 128 3.44 -10.17 -9.37
C ASP A 128 4.83 -9.59 -9.64
N PHE A 129 5.84 -10.20 -9.04
CA PHE A 129 7.24 -9.95 -9.35
C PHE A 129 7.98 -11.29 -9.44
N MET A 130 8.55 -11.58 -10.61
CA MET A 130 9.23 -12.84 -10.90
C MET A 130 8.39 -14.10 -10.60
N GLY A 131 7.07 -14.04 -10.90
CA GLY A 131 6.14 -15.15 -10.66
C GLY A 131 5.73 -15.36 -9.20
N ALA A 132 6.16 -14.48 -8.29
CA ALA A 132 5.73 -14.48 -6.90
C ALA A 132 4.82 -13.27 -6.62
N PRO A 133 3.87 -13.37 -5.68
CA PRO A 133 3.02 -12.25 -5.32
C PRO A 133 3.84 -11.07 -4.78
N ALA A 134 3.41 -9.86 -5.14
CA ALA A 134 4.03 -8.61 -4.75
C ALA A 134 2.99 -7.61 -4.22
N PHE A 135 3.36 -6.92 -3.15
CA PHE A 135 2.57 -5.90 -2.48
C PHE A 135 3.29 -4.55 -2.60
N TYR A 136 2.67 -3.57 -3.24
CA TYR A 136 3.28 -2.27 -3.49
C TYR A 136 2.57 -1.19 -2.69
N ILE A 137 3.31 -0.48 -1.84
CA ILE A 137 2.81 0.65 -1.06
C ILE A 137 2.93 1.92 -1.91
N ASP A 138 1.79 2.44 -2.35
CA ASP A 138 1.68 3.66 -3.16
C ASP A 138 1.78 4.92 -2.30
N ALA A 139 1.02 4.96 -1.21
CA ALA A 139 0.97 6.10 -0.30
C ALA A 139 0.59 5.66 1.13
N VAL A 140 1.10 6.39 2.12
CA VAL A 140 0.62 6.30 3.50
C VAL A 140 0.43 7.71 4.03
N ALA A 141 -0.75 8.00 4.58
CA ALA A 141 -1.03 9.33 5.09
C ALA A 141 -2.12 9.28 6.16
N LYS A 142 -2.23 10.36 6.95
CA LYS A 142 -3.41 10.59 7.79
C LYS A 142 -4.63 10.92 6.92
N THR A 143 -5.83 10.59 7.40
CA THR A 143 -7.11 10.89 6.74
C THR A 143 -7.23 12.36 6.35
N LYS A 144 -6.76 13.29 7.17
CA LYS A 144 -6.75 14.73 6.81
C LYS A 144 -5.95 15.08 5.55
N TYR A 145 -5.03 14.23 5.13
CA TYR A 145 -4.24 14.41 3.91
C TYR A 145 -4.72 13.55 2.74
N ALA A 146 -5.78 12.75 2.92
CA ALA A 146 -6.28 11.82 1.92
C ALA A 146 -6.56 12.49 0.57
N LYS A 147 -7.24 13.65 0.58
CA LYS A 147 -7.53 14.39 -0.66
C LYS A 147 -6.27 14.79 -1.42
N LYS A 148 -5.18 15.13 -0.72
CA LYS A 148 -3.90 15.45 -1.37
C LYS A 148 -3.30 14.21 -2.04
N VAL A 149 -3.36 13.06 -1.36
CA VAL A 149 -2.89 11.79 -1.91
C VAL A 149 -3.71 11.39 -3.13
N GLU A 150 -5.02 11.40 -3.01
CA GLU A 150 -5.96 10.95 -4.04
C GLU A 150 -5.90 11.85 -5.29
N ASN A 151 -5.77 13.17 -5.12
CA ASN A 151 -5.54 14.08 -6.25
C ASN A 151 -4.22 13.78 -6.95
N ALA A 152 -3.12 13.59 -6.20
CA ALA A 152 -1.83 13.27 -6.80
C ALA A 152 -1.86 11.92 -7.54
N LEU A 153 -2.54 10.90 -6.99
CA LEU A 153 -2.77 9.63 -7.69
C LEU A 153 -3.59 9.82 -8.97
N GLY A 154 -4.60 10.69 -8.95
CA GLY A 154 -5.38 11.08 -10.12
C GLY A 154 -4.53 11.74 -11.20
N GLU A 155 -3.71 12.73 -10.84
CA GLU A 155 -2.85 13.47 -11.76
C GLU A 155 -1.75 12.57 -12.36
N LEU A 156 -1.07 11.77 -11.54
CA LEU A 156 0.06 10.95 -11.97
C LEU A 156 -0.37 9.77 -12.86
N ALA A 157 -1.49 9.14 -12.52
CA ALA A 157 -1.81 7.82 -13.02
C ALA A 157 -3.25 7.67 -13.54
N GLY A 158 -4.08 8.72 -13.45
CA GLY A 158 -5.46 8.69 -13.91
C GLY A 158 -6.39 7.91 -12.99
N TYR A 159 -6.04 7.76 -11.71
CA TYR A 159 -6.90 7.10 -10.73
C TYR A 159 -8.13 7.95 -10.41
N GLN A 160 -9.29 7.32 -10.42
CA GLN A 160 -10.54 7.94 -10.01
C GLN A 160 -10.71 7.82 -8.50
N MET A 161 -11.28 8.88 -7.90
CA MET A 161 -11.65 8.85 -6.50
C MET A 161 -12.71 7.78 -6.25
N PRO A 162 -12.66 7.04 -5.14
CA PRO A 162 -13.66 6.03 -4.85
C PRO A 162 -15.03 6.67 -4.62
N ASN A 163 -16.06 6.16 -5.30
CA ASN A 163 -17.45 6.63 -5.12
C ASN A 163 -17.93 6.48 -3.65
N ALA A 164 -17.42 5.49 -2.92
CA ALA A 164 -17.83 5.13 -1.56
C ALA A 164 -17.55 6.20 -0.49
N TRP A 165 -16.61 7.14 -0.70
CA TRP A 165 -16.39 8.25 0.26
C TRP A 165 -17.57 9.23 0.30
N ILE A 166 -18.31 9.32 -0.81
CA ILE A 166 -19.38 10.31 -1.02
C ILE A 166 -20.69 9.82 -0.37
N GLU A 167 -20.91 8.51 -0.31
CA GLU A 167 -22.14 7.93 0.26
C GLU A 167 -22.24 8.11 1.78
N GLY A 168 -21.10 8.20 2.48
CA GLY A 168 -21.06 8.53 3.91
C GLY A 168 -21.62 9.91 4.26
N LYS A 169 -21.69 10.84 3.29
CA LYS A 169 -22.37 12.14 3.47
C LYS A 169 -23.87 12.08 3.21
N LYS A 170 -24.38 11.10 2.43
CA LYS A 170 -25.81 11.02 2.09
C LYS A 170 -26.68 10.38 3.17
N LYS A 171 -26.11 9.67 4.15
CA LYS A 171 -26.86 9.04 5.26
C LYS A 171 -27.06 9.92 6.50
N ARG A 172 -26.85 11.24 6.40
CA ARG A 172 -27.29 12.22 7.42
C ARG A 172 -28.21 13.27 6.79
N LYS A 173 -29.41 12.83 6.41
CA LYS A 173 -30.59 13.70 6.41
C LYS A 173 -31.66 12.93 7.18
N ASN A 174 -31.83 13.31 8.44
CA ASN A 174 -33.11 13.20 9.12
C ASN A 174 -34.08 14.16 8.43
#